data_AF-A0A7X5UL10-F1
#
_entry.id   AF-A0A7X5UL10-F1
#
_cell.length_a   1.000
_cell.length_b   1.000
_cell.length_c   1.000
_cell.angle_alpha   90.00
_cell.angle_beta   90.00
_cell.angle_gamma   90.00
#
_symmetry.space_group_name_H-M   'P 1'
#
loop_
_entity.id
_entity.type
_entity.pdbx_description
1 polymer ?
#
loop_
_entity_poly.entity_id
_entity_poly.type
_entity_poly.pdbx_seq_one_letter_code
_entity_poly.pdbx_strand_id
1 'polypeptide(L)'
;MSAEQLRQSLTEILGAVAEARAHTARAKELLGEFERVVAEVQAQAKPWLPPQLAHAVEQLDTQHGRLDGVTDLLDRYRSRL
;
A
#
# COMPACT_ATOMS: atom_id res chain seq x y z
N MET A 1 -7.79 -31.91 -2.88
CA MET A 1 -6.94 -31.12 -1.97
C MET A 1 -7.23 -31.55 -0.55
N SER A 2 -6.20 -31.82 0.25
CA SER A 2 -6.37 -32.11 1.68
C SER A 2 -6.44 -30.81 2.50
N ALA A 3 -7.01 -30.88 3.71
CA ALA A 3 -7.10 -29.73 4.62
C ALA A 3 -5.71 -29.14 4.97
N GLU A 4 -4.69 -30.01 5.04
CA GLU A 4 -3.32 -29.58 5.32
C GLU A 4 -2.70 -28.80 4.14
N GLN A 5 -2.99 -29.20 2.89
CA GLN A 5 -2.57 -28.45 1.71
C GLN A 5 -3.22 -27.07 1.66
N LEU A 6 -4.48 -26.94 2.08
CA LEU A 6 -5.17 -25.66 2.16
C LEU A 6 -4.54 -24.74 3.22
N ARG A 7 -4.18 -25.30 4.38
CA ARG A 7 -3.51 -24.58 5.49
C ARG A 7 -2.13 -24.07 5.08
N GLN A 8 -1.39 -24.89 4.34
CA GLN A 8 -0.08 -24.52 3.79
C GLN A 8 -0.20 -23.35 2.81
N SER A 9 -1.07 -23.44 1.81
CA SER A 9 -1.28 -22.37 0.82
C SER A 9 -1.79 -21.07 1.44
N LEU A 10 -2.64 -21.16 2.47
CA LEU A 10 -3.11 -19.98 3.20
C LEU A 10 -1.96 -19.29 3.96
N THR A 11 -1.04 -20.06 4.54
CA THR A 11 0.14 -19.53 5.24
C THR A 11 1.08 -18.82 4.28
N GLU A 12 1.31 -19.39 3.09
CA GLU A 12 2.13 -18.78 2.04
C GLU A 12 1.53 -17.48 1.52
N ILE A 13 0.21 -17.45 1.28
CA ILE A 13 -0.49 -16.22 0.87
C ILE A 13 -0.41 -15.14 1.96
N LEU A 14 -0.58 -15.50 3.23
CA LEU A 14 -0.46 -14.54 4.34
C LEU A 14 0.96 -13.97 4.46
N GLY A 15 1.99 -14.77 4.19
CA GLY A 15 3.38 -14.31 4.12
C GLY A 15 3.59 -13.30 3.00
N ALA A 16 3.13 -13.62 1.79
CA ALA A 16 3.25 -12.72 0.64
C ALA A 16 2.50 -11.39 0.83
N VAL A 17 1.33 -11.42 1.50
CA VAL A 17 0.57 -10.21 1.85
C VAL A 17 1.31 -9.35 2.88
N ALA A 18 1.95 -9.97 3.87
CA ALA A 18 2.75 -9.25 4.86
C ALA A 18 3.97 -8.56 4.22
N GLU A 19 4.65 -9.23 3.29
CA GLU A 19 5.75 -8.66 2.51
C GLU A 19 5.27 -7.49 1.63
N ALA A 20 4.17 -7.66 0.91
CA ALA A 20 3.58 -6.59 0.11
C ALA A 20 3.25 -5.37 0.97
N ARG A 21 2.69 -5.56 2.17
CA ARG A 21 2.40 -4.49 3.12
C ARG A 21 3.66 -3.76 3.58
N ALA A 22 4.75 -4.49 3.86
CA ALA A 22 6.04 -3.91 4.22
C ALA A 22 6.62 -3.07 3.07
N HIS A 23 6.53 -3.57 1.84
CA HIS A 23 6.96 -2.82 0.64
C HIS A 23 6.13 -1.55 0.42
N THR A 24 4.81 -1.61 0.59
CA THR A 24 3.94 -0.44 0.47
C THR A 24 4.22 0.58 1.57
N ALA A 25 4.44 0.15 2.82
CA ALA A 25 4.83 1.05 3.90
C ALA A 25 6.16 1.75 3.59
N ARG A 26 7.15 1.01 3.09
CA ARG A 26 8.44 1.58 2.69
C ARG A 26 8.32 2.54 1.52
N ALA A 27 7.47 2.24 0.53
CA ALA A 27 7.19 3.15 -0.58
C ALA A 27 6.53 4.45 -0.11
N LYS A 28 5.64 4.38 0.89
CA LYS A 28 5.00 5.55 1.48
C LYS A 28 5.99 6.43 2.26
N GLU A 29 6.91 5.82 3.00
CA GLU A 29 8.01 6.55 3.64
C GLU A 29 8.87 7.29 2.61
N LEU A 30 9.28 6.60 1.54
CA LEU A 30 10.07 7.20 0.46
C LEU A 30 9.33 8.34 -0.24
N LEU A 31 8.02 8.21 -0.45
CA LEU A 31 7.20 9.27 -1.03
C LEU A 31 7.12 10.48 -0.10
N GLY A 32 6.94 10.27 1.20
CA GLY A 32 6.93 11.36 2.19
C GLY A 32 8.28 12.05 2.37
N GLU A 33 9.38 11.31 2.26
CA GLU A 33 10.74 11.87 2.19
C GLU A 33 10.92 12.72 0.93
N PHE A 34 10.47 12.22 -0.23
CA PHE A 34 10.51 12.95 -1.49
C PHE A 34 9.68 14.24 -1.43
N GLU A 35 8.45 14.19 -0.91
CA GLU A 35 7.60 15.37 -0.73
C GLU A 35 8.26 16.42 0.16
N ARG A 36 8.91 16.01 1.25
CA ARG A 36 9.65 16.92 2.13
C ARG A 36 10.81 17.59 1.41
N VAL A 37 11.62 16.82 0.66
CA VAL A 37 12.75 17.36 -0.11
C VAL A 37 12.26 18.31 -1.20
N VAL A 38 11.18 17.96 -1.92
CA VAL A 38 10.59 18.84 -2.93
C VAL A 38 10.04 20.11 -2.31
N ALA A 39 9.36 20.03 -1.16
CA ALA A 39 8.86 21.21 -0.45
C ALA A 39 10.01 22.10 0.06
N GLU A 40 11.11 21.52 0.53
CA GLU A 40 12.31 22.25 0.94
C GLU A 40 13.01 22.94 -0.25
N VAL A 41 13.11 22.25 -1.39
CA VAL A 41 13.63 22.81 -2.64
C VAL A 41 12.69 23.88 -3.22
N GLN A 42 11.37 23.71 -3.13
CA GLN A 42 10.39 24.71 -3.55
C GLN A 42 10.25 25.90 -2.59
N ALA A 43 10.55 25.73 -1.30
CA ALA A 43 10.72 26.84 -0.39
C ALA A 43 11.91 27.74 -0.79
N GLN A 44 12.89 27.18 -1.53
CA GLN A 44 14.04 27.89 -2.08
C GLN A 44 13.86 28.35 -3.54
N ALA A 45 12.90 27.80 -4.30
CA ALA A 45 12.65 28.13 -5.70
C ALA A 45 11.15 28.15 -6.03
N LYS A 46 10.67 29.23 -6.68
CA LYS A 46 9.26 29.48 -7.08
C LYS A 46 8.46 28.18 -7.30
N PRO A 47 7.34 27.97 -6.57
CA PRO A 47 6.67 26.68 -6.51
C PRO A 47 6.05 26.30 -7.86
N TRP A 48 6.50 25.18 -8.41
CA TRP A 48 5.85 24.53 -9.55
C TRP A 48 5.67 23.05 -9.22
N LEU A 49 4.51 22.70 -8.69
CA LEU A 49 4.09 21.31 -8.53
C LEU A 49 3.36 20.86 -9.81
N PRO A 50 3.85 19.82 -10.52
CA PRO A 50 3.18 19.32 -11.71
C PRO A 50 1.82 18.72 -11.36
N PRO A 51 0.74 19.00 -12.10
CA PRO A 51 -0.60 18.47 -11.83
C PRO A 51 -0.67 16.92 -11.88
N GLN A 52 0.29 16.28 -12.54
CA GLN A 52 0.43 14.82 -12.59
C GLN A 52 0.74 14.22 -11.21
N LEU A 53 1.43 14.97 -10.32
CA LEU A 53 1.75 14.50 -8.98
C LEU A 53 0.49 14.39 -8.11
N ALA A 54 -0.38 15.41 -8.18
CA ALA A 54 -1.67 15.40 -7.49
C ALA A 54 -2.56 14.22 -7.95
N HIS A 55 -2.58 13.96 -9.26
CA HIS A 55 -3.32 12.82 -9.81
C HIS A 55 -2.77 11.47 -9.34
N ALA A 56 -1.43 11.34 -9.26
CA ALA A 56 -0.80 10.12 -8.74
C ALA A 56 -1.14 9.87 -7.26
N VAL A 57 -1.21 10.92 -6.45
CA VAL A 57 -1.61 10.83 -5.03
C VAL A 57 -3.05 10.36 -4.88
N GLU A 58 -4.00 10.94 -5.64
CA GLU A 58 -5.41 10.50 -5.61
C GLU A 58 -5.58 9.03 -6.05
N GLN A 59 -4.79 8.59 -7.05
CA GLN A 59 -4.82 7.21 -7.49
C GLN A 59 -4.29 6.26 -6.42
N LEU A 60 -3.23 6.64 -5.70
CA LEU A 60 -2.68 5.85 -4.60
C LEU A 60 -3.67 5.72 -3.44
N ASP A 61 -4.35 6.79 -3.06
CA ASP A 61 -5.38 6.75 -2.00
C ASP A 61 -6.55 5.83 -2.40
N THR A 62 -6.99 5.90 -3.65
CA THR A 62 -8.04 5.02 -4.18
C THR A 62 -7.62 3.56 -4.15
N GLN A 63 -6.37 3.26 -4.54
CA GLN A 63 -5.86 1.89 -4.49
C GLN A 63 -5.67 1.39 -3.05
N HIS A 64 -5.26 2.26 -2.13
CA HIS A 64 -5.13 1.93 -0.72
C HIS A 64 -6.48 1.53 -0.11
N GLY A 65 -7.53 2.33 -0.33
CA GLY A 65 -8.88 2.01 0.16
C GLY A 65 -9.44 0.69 -0.40
N ARG A 66 -9.09 0.33 -1.65
CA ARG A 66 -9.46 -0.96 -2.22
C ARG A 66 -8.74 -2.12 -1.53
N LEU A 67 -7.46 -1.96 -1.20
CA LEU A 67 -6.67 -2.99 -0.51
C LEU A 67 -7.15 -3.20 0.93
N ASP A 68 -7.53 -2.13 1.64
CA ASP A 68 -8.12 -2.23 2.98
C ASP A 68 -9.45 -3.01 2.92
N GLY A 69 -10.32 -2.70 1.96
CA GLY A 69 -11.58 -3.42 1.78
C GLY A 69 -11.41 -4.91 1.46
N VAL A 70 -10.40 -5.27 0.67
CA VAL A 70 -10.06 -6.68 0.38
C VAL A 70 -9.53 -7.39 1.63
N THR A 71 -8.70 -6.70 2.42
CA THR A 71 -8.13 -7.23 3.67
C THR A 71 -9.24 -7.55 4.68
N ASP A 72 -10.19 -6.63 4.85
CA ASP A 72 -11.37 -6.81 5.71
C ASP A 72 -12.26 -7.98 5.28
N LEU A 73 -12.33 -8.24 3.98
CA LEU A 73 -13.14 -9.33 3.41
C LEU A 73 -12.45 -10.69 3.65
N LEU A 74 -11.13 -10.73 3.48
CA LEU A 74 -10.32 -11.92 3.76
C LEU A 74 -10.31 -12.26 5.27
N ASP A 75 -10.24 -11.26 6.14
CA ASP A 75 -10.31 -11.46 7.59
C ASP A 75 -11.68 -11.96 8.06
N ARG A 76 -12.76 -11.45 7.46
CA ARG A 76 -14.12 -11.96 7.67
C ARG A 76 -14.31 -13.38 7.15
N TYR A 77 -13.64 -13.76 6.07
CA TYR A 77 -13.66 -15.13 5.57
C TYR A 77 -12.87 -16.08 6.47
N ARG A 78 -11.66 -15.66 6.90
CA ARG A 78 -10.79 -16.42 7.81
C ARG A 78 -11.43 -16.70 9.16
N SER A 79 -12.17 -15.75 9.72
CA SER A 79 -12.86 -15.91 11.01
C SER A 79 -14.08 -16.84 10.96
N ARG A 80 -14.52 -17.25 9.77
CA ARG A 80 -15.67 -18.14 9.56
C ARG A 80 -15.28 -19.56 9.14
N LEU A 81 -13.99 -19.79 8.94
CA LEU A 81 -13.37 -21.12 8.81
C LEU A 81 -13.00 -21.64 10.20
#